data_AF-A0A497C6T7-F1
#
_entry.id   AF-A0A497C6T7-F1
#
_cell.length_a   1.000
_cell.length_b   1.000
_cell.length_c   1.000
_cell.angle_alpha   90.00
_cell.angle_beta   90.00
_cell.angle_gamma   90.00
#
_symmetry.space_group_name_H-M   'P 1'
#
loop_
_entity.id
_entity.type
_entity.pdbx_description
1 polymer ?
#
loop_
_entity_poly.entity_id
_entity_poly.type
_entity_poly.pdbx_seq_one_letter_code
_entity_poly.pdbx_strand_id
1 'polypeptide(L)'
;MNTKPSKVQTMAILVLISGILNIVWGGVLALLGVLTLIGILCAPLLILPMVLGAFELIYALNLLADPPKVKDPSQAIAILEICDIFFLNIFGVVVGVLSLILISDEEVKAYFAALKST
;
A
#
# COMPACT_ATOMS: atom_id res chain seq x y z
N MET A 1 18.63 1.67 20.25
CA MET A 1 17.89 1.00 19.16
C MET A 1 16.44 1.46 19.30
N ASN A 2 15.90 2.21 18.34
CA ASN A 2 14.49 2.57 18.36
C ASN A 2 13.70 1.32 17.99
N THR A 3 13.23 0.59 19.00
CA THR A 3 12.39 -0.60 18.81
C THR A 3 11.19 -0.19 17.95
N LYS A 4 10.98 -0.88 16.83
CA LYS A 4 9.89 -0.59 15.90
C LYS A 4 8.54 -0.75 16.64
N PRO A 5 7.69 0.29 16.72
CA PRO A 5 6.40 0.18 17.37
C PRO A 5 5.54 -0.91 16.74
N SER A 6 4.75 -1.61 17.56
CA SER A 6 3.81 -2.63 17.08
C SER A 6 2.88 -2.06 16.01
N LYS A 7 2.40 -0.82 16.19
CA LYS A 7 1.57 -0.10 15.21
C LYS A 7 2.23 0.07 13.85
N VAL A 8 3.53 0.40 13.81
CA VAL A 8 4.30 0.54 12.56
C VAL A 8 4.47 -0.83 11.89
N GLN A 9 4.72 -1.87 12.68
CA GLN A 9 4.82 -3.24 12.16
C GLN A 9 3.47 -3.72 11.61
N THR A 10 2.36 -3.47 12.30
CA THR A 10 1.01 -3.78 11.83
C THR A 10 0.71 -3.05 10.53
N MET A 11 0.97 -1.74 10.44
CA MET A 11 0.81 -0.97 9.20
C MET A 11 1.60 -1.60 8.05
N ALA A 12 2.88 -1.92 8.27
CA ALA A 12 3.73 -2.49 7.24
C ALA A 12 3.22 -3.86 6.75
N ILE A 13 2.72 -4.71 7.66
CA ILE A 13 2.15 -6.01 7.30
C ILE A 13 0.83 -5.86 6.54
N LEU A 14 -0.04 -4.94 6.97
CA LEU A 14 -1.31 -4.68 6.28
C LEU A 14 -1.07 -4.20 4.85
N VAL A 15 -0.18 -3.22 4.67
CA VAL A 15 0.22 -2.72 3.34
C VAL A 15 0.90 -3.81 2.51
N LEU A 16 1.70 -4.70 3.13
CA LEU A 16 2.30 -5.84 2.42
C LEU A 16 1.23 -6.78 1.86
N ILE A 17 0.25 -7.15 2.68
CA ILE A 17 -0.85 -8.03 2.28
C ILE A 17 -1.69 -7.36 1.20
N SER A 18 -2.00 -6.07 1.38
CA SER A 18 -2.68 -5.24 0.37
C SER A 18 -1.94 -5.28 -0.96
N GLY A 19 -0.61 -5.07 -0.95
CA GLY A 19 0.25 -5.13 -2.13
C GLY A 19 0.18 -6.43 -2.91
N ILE A 20 0.21 -7.57 -2.21
CA ILE A 20 0.06 -8.88 -2.84
C ILE A 20 -1.32 -9.01 -3.48
N LEU A 21 -2.38 -8.62 -2.77
CA LEU A 21 -3.75 -8.72 -3.26
C LEU A 21 -3.99 -7.79 -4.44
N ASN A 22 -3.42 -6.59 -4.44
CA ASN A 22 -3.52 -5.61 -5.51
C ASN A 22 -2.85 -6.07 -6.81
N ILE A 23 -1.69 -6.75 -6.70
CA ILE A 23 -1.04 -7.39 -7.86
C ILE A 23 -1.91 -8.51 -8.43
N VAL A 24 -2.43 -9.39 -7.58
CA VAL A 24 -3.29 -10.50 -8.01
C VAL A 24 -4.58 -9.96 -8.64
N TRP A 25 -5.22 -8.98 -8.00
CA TRP A 25 -6.47 -8.39 -8.46
C TRP A 25 -6.32 -7.64 -9.77
N GLY A 26 -5.27 -6.83 -9.92
CA GLY A 26 -4.93 -6.19 -11.19
C GLY A 26 -4.68 -7.20 -12.32
N GLY A 27 -4.09 -8.36 -12.01
CA GLY A 27 -3.93 -9.45 -12.97
C GLY A 27 -5.27 -10.05 -13.41
N VAL A 28 -6.19 -10.28 -12.47
CA VAL A 28 -7.55 -10.75 -12.78
C VAL A 28 -8.29 -9.74 -13.65
N LEU A 29 -8.24 -8.44 -13.31
CA LEU A 29 -8.88 -7.38 -14.09
C LEU A 29 -8.32 -7.29 -15.50
N ALA A 30 -7.00 -7.38 -15.67
CA ALA A 30 -6.36 -7.38 -16.98
C ALA A 30 -6.79 -8.58 -17.84
N LEU A 31 -6.85 -9.79 -17.26
CA LEU A 31 -7.30 -11.01 -17.95
C LEU A 31 -8.78 -10.95 -18.36
N LEU A 32 -9.64 -10.37 -17.52
CA LEU A 32 -11.05 -10.18 -17.87
C LEU A 32 -11.22 -9.07 -18.91
N GLY A 33 -10.40 -8.02 -18.84
CA GLY A 33 -10.42 -6.89 -19.78
C GLY A 33 -10.12 -7.30 -21.22
N VAL A 34 -9.13 -8.19 -21.44
CA VAL A 34 -8.76 -8.64 -22.79
C VAL A 34 -9.85 -9.46 -23.50
N LEU A 35 -10.90 -9.88 -22.79
CA LEU A 35 -12.06 -10.55 -23.40
C LEU A 35 -12.96 -9.58 -24.18
N THR A 36 -12.74 -8.27 -24.07
CA THR A 36 -13.56 -7.24 -24.71
C THR A 36 -12.72 -6.18 -25.42
N LEU A 37 -13.19 -5.68 -26.57
CA LEU A 37 -12.54 -4.57 -27.31
C LEU A 37 -12.38 -3.31 -26.45
N ILE A 38 -13.38 -3.03 -25.61
CA ILE A 38 -13.36 -1.90 -24.66
C ILE A 38 -12.30 -2.13 -23.58
N GLY A 39 -12.21 -3.34 -23.03
CA GLY A 39 -11.23 -3.67 -22.00
C GLY A 39 -9.79 -3.66 -22.50
N ILE A 40 -9.54 -3.92 -23.79
CA ILE A 40 -8.20 -3.74 -24.39
C ILE A 40 -7.83 -2.25 -24.46
N LEU A 41 -8.75 -1.38 -24.88
CA LEU A 41 -8.53 0.08 -24.89
C LEU A 41 -8.33 0.63 -23.47
N CYS A 42 -9.04 0.07 -22.49
CA CYS A 42 -8.93 0.41 -21.07
C CYS A 42 -7.83 -0.38 -20.35
N ALA A 43 -7.02 -1.20 -21.02
CA ALA A 43 -6.00 -2.03 -20.38
C ALA A 43 -5.03 -1.22 -19.49
N PRO A 44 -4.58 0.00 -19.87
CA PRO A 44 -3.74 0.83 -19.00
C PRO A 44 -4.41 1.21 -17.67
N LEU A 45 -5.75 1.31 -17.64
CA LEU A 45 -6.49 1.59 -16.41
C LEU A 45 -6.62 0.33 -15.55
N LEU A 46 -6.82 -0.84 -16.17
CA LEU A 46 -7.02 -2.11 -15.47
C LEU A 46 -5.76 -2.63 -14.77
N ILE A 47 -4.58 -2.20 -15.20
CA ILE A 47 -3.29 -2.53 -14.56
C ILE A 47 -2.92 -1.60 -13.39
N LEU A 48 -3.67 -0.51 -13.16
CA LEU A 48 -3.35 0.45 -12.09
C LEU A 48 -3.26 -0.19 -10.70
N PRO A 49 -4.17 -1.09 -10.29
CA PRO A 49 -4.04 -1.80 -9.00
C PRO A 49 -2.75 -2.62 -8.92
N MET A 50 -2.29 -3.20 -10.03
CA MET A 50 -1.05 -3.97 -10.05
C MET A 50 0.18 -3.08 -9.81
N VAL A 51 0.18 -1.89 -10.41
CA VAL A 51 1.26 -0.90 -10.21
C VAL A 51 1.27 -0.39 -8.78
N LEU A 52 0.10 -0.07 -8.22
CA LEU A 52 -0.05 0.30 -6.81
C LEU A 52 0.48 -0.81 -5.90
N GLY A 53 0.10 -2.07 -6.15
CA GLY A 53 0.57 -3.20 -5.36
C GLY A 53 2.09 -3.39 -5.38
N ALA A 54 2.75 -3.06 -6.48
CA ALA A 54 4.22 -3.03 -6.53
C ALA A 54 4.82 -1.95 -5.61
N PHE A 55 4.22 -0.75 -5.57
CA PHE A 55 4.65 0.31 -4.66
C PHE A 55 4.41 -0.06 -3.20
N GLU A 56 3.28 -0.70 -2.88
CA GLU A 56 2.93 -1.20 -1.55
C GLU A 56 3.93 -2.26 -1.07
N LEU A 57 4.27 -3.23 -1.93
CA LEU A 57 5.29 -4.24 -1.61
C LEU A 57 6.64 -3.59 -1.31
N ILE A 58 7.11 -2.70 -2.19
CA ILE A 58 8.41 -2.03 -2.01
C ILE A 58 8.40 -1.21 -0.72
N TYR A 59 7.33 -0.46 -0.45
CA TYR A 59 7.19 0.34 0.76
C TYR A 59 7.20 -0.55 2.02
N ALA A 60 6.36 -1.57 2.04
CA ALA A 60 6.21 -2.46 3.19
C ALA A 60 7.50 -3.25 3.49
N LEU A 61 8.15 -3.80 2.47
CA LEU A 61 9.42 -4.52 2.63
C LEU A 61 10.53 -3.60 3.15
N ASN A 62 10.62 -2.38 2.62
CA ASN A 62 11.61 -1.40 3.09
C ASN A 62 11.29 -0.87 4.49
N LEU A 63 10.01 -0.80 4.87
CA LEU A 63 9.59 -0.43 6.21
C LEU A 63 9.82 -1.57 7.21
N LEU A 64 9.68 -2.83 6.79
CA LEU A 64 9.93 -4.02 7.63
C LEU A 64 11.42 -4.32 7.81
N ALA A 65 12.28 -3.87 6.90
CA ALA A 65 13.74 -4.03 7.01
C ALA A 65 14.32 -3.53 8.35
N ASP A 66 15.47 -4.09 8.72
CA ASP A 66 16.27 -3.67 9.87
C ASP A 66 17.74 -3.46 9.43
N PRO A 67 18.25 -2.21 9.40
CA PRO A 67 17.54 -0.97 9.72
C PRO A 67 16.45 -0.62 8.68
N PRO A 68 15.39 0.13 9.07
CA PRO A 68 14.35 0.58 8.14
C PRO A 68 14.95 1.44 7.02
N LYS A 69 14.55 1.17 5.77
CA LYS A 69 14.98 1.93 4.58
C LYS A 69 14.02 3.07 4.22
N VAL A 70 12.87 3.14 4.90
CA VAL A 70 11.86 4.19 4.75
C VAL A 70 11.97 5.16 5.92
N LYS A 71 12.12 6.46 5.62
CA LYS A 71 12.18 7.53 6.63
C LYS A 71 10.87 8.28 6.83
N ASP A 72 9.87 8.02 5.98
CA ASP A 72 8.59 8.73 5.96
C ASP A 72 7.38 7.79 5.83
N PRO A 73 6.28 8.06 6.55
CA PRO A 73 5.01 7.41 6.26
C PRO A 73 4.49 7.82 4.88
N SER A 74 3.99 6.87 4.08
CA SER A 74 3.45 7.17 2.74
C SER A 74 1.95 7.38 2.77
N GLN A 75 1.52 8.63 2.98
CA GLN A 75 0.10 9.00 2.85
C GLN A 75 -0.40 8.82 1.41
N ALA A 76 0.47 8.98 0.42
CA ALA A 76 0.12 8.78 -0.98
C ALA A 76 -0.32 7.33 -1.25
N ILE A 77 0.41 6.33 -0.73
CA ILE A 77 0.02 4.92 -0.86
C ILE A 77 -1.33 4.69 -0.18
N ALA A 78 -1.51 5.18 1.05
CA ALA A 78 -2.77 5.00 1.78
C ALA A 78 -3.98 5.64 1.07
N ILE A 79 -3.80 6.79 0.39
CA ILE A 79 -4.85 7.42 -0.42
C ILE A 79 -5.14 6.59 -1.68
N LEU A 80 -4.09 6.08 -2.34
CA LEU A 80 -4.27 5.23 -3.52
C LEU A 80 -4.96 3.91 -3.18
N GLU A 81 -4.70 3.31 -2.02
CA GLU A 81 -5.43 2.17 -1.48
C GLU A 81 -6.93 2.47 -1.30
N ILE A 82 -7.29 3.69 -0.90
CA ILE A 82 -8.71 4.11 -0.83
C ILE A 82 -9.30 4.23 -2.24
N CYS A 83 -8.51 4.66 -3.23
CA CYS A 83 -8.95 4.72 -4.63
C CYS A 83 -9.21 3.34 -5.24
N ASP A 84 -8.76 2.24 -4.63
CA ASP A 84 -9.08 0.88 -5.08
C ASP A 84 -10.59 0.56 -5.07
N ILE A 85 -11.41 1.42 -4.45
CA ILE A 85 -12.87 1.35 -4.57
C ILE A 85 -13.35 1.40 -6.03
N PHE A 86 -12.63 2.10 -6.93
CA PHE A 86 -12.96 2.14 -8.37
C PHE A 86 -12.76 0.79 -9.05
N PHE A 87 -11.96 -0.10 -8.45
CA PHE A 87 -11.66 -1.44 -8.91
C PHE A 87 -12.37 -2.52 -8.07
N LEU A 88 -13.32 -2.12 -7.22
CA LEU A 88 -14.08 -2.99 -6.31
C LEU A 88 -13.22 -3.79 -5.32
N ASN A 89 -11.98 -3.35 -5.05
CA ASN A 89 -11.14 -3.98 -4.05
C ASN A 89 -11.36 -3.33 -2.67
N ILE A 90 -12.36 -3.84 -1.95
CA ILE A 90 -12.77 -3.35 -0.62
C ILE A 90 -11.65 -3.54 0.42
N PHE A 91 -10.84 -4.59 0.28
CA PHE A 91 -9.75 -4.85 1.22
C PHE A 91 -8.72 -3.73 1.18
N GLY A 92 -8.30 -3.30 -0.02
CA GLY A 92 -7.40 -2.15 -0.21
C GLY A 92 -7.95 -0.90 0.47
N VAL A 93 -9.24 -0.61 0.28
CA VAL A 93 -9.91 0.55 0.91
C VAL A 93 -9.78 0.53 2.44
N VAL A 94 -10.01 -0.63 3.06
CA VAL A 94 -9.89 -0.78 4.52
C VAL A 94 -8.44 -0.55 4.96
N VAL A 95 -7.46 -1.13 4.25
CA VAL A 95 -6.05 -0.94 4.57
C VAL A 95 -5.64 0.52 4.44
N GLY A 96 -6.08 1.22 3.39
CA GLY A 96 -5.78 2.64 3.21
C GLY A 96 -6.31 3.52 4.35
N VAL A 97 -7.55 3.28 4.78
CA VAL A 97 -8.13 4.00 5.94
C VAL A 97 -7.35 3.70 7.22
N LEU A 98 -7.05 2.43 7.50
CA LEU A 98 -6.27 2.04 8.68
C LEU A 98 -4.86 2.65 8.65
N SER A 99 -4.21 2.67 7.48
CA SER A 99 -2.90 3.30 7.28
C SER A 99 -2.96 4.79 7.61
N LEU A 100 -3.97 5.54 7.15
CA LEU A 100 -4.12 6.96 7.50
C LEU A 100 -4.35 7.19 9.00
N ILE A 101 -5.11 6.31 9.65
CA ILE A 101 -5.31 6.35 11.11
C ILE A 101 -3.97 6.11 11.84
N LEU A 102 -3.23 5.08 11.45
CA LEU A 102 -1.95 4.72 12.08
C LEU A 102 -0.88 5.80 11.84
N ILE A 103 -0.82 6.39 10.64
CA ILE A 103 0.07 7.52 10.34
C ILE A 103 -0.26 8.75 11.21
N SER A 104 -1.52 8.90 11.61
CA SER A 104 -1.97 10.00 12.46
C SER A 104 -1.66 9.81 13.95
N ASP A 105 -1.32 8.59 14.37
CA ASP A 105 -1.00 8.22 15.75
C ASP A 105 0.32 8.86 16.23
N GLU A 106 0.35 9.33 17.47
CA GLU A 106 1.51 10.03 18.05
C GLU A 106 2.75 9.12 18.15
N GLU A 107 2.57 7.84 18.47
CA GLU A 107 3.66 6.87 18.59
C GLU A 107 4.34 6.62 17.25
N VAL A 108 3.54 6.51 16.19
CA VAL A 108 4.02 6.33 14.81
C VAL A 108 4.75 7.60 14.34
N LYS A 109 4.18 8.78 14.59
CA LYS A 109 4.83 10.06 14.27
C LYS A 109 6.17 10.22 14.98
N ALA A 110 6.24 9.91 16.28
CA ALA A 110 7.46 9.98 17.06
C ALA A 110 8.54 9.03 16.52
N TYR A 111 8.15 7.81 16.12
CA TYR A 111 9.06 6.85 15.50
C TYR A 111 9.70 7.38 14.22
N PHE A 112 8.88 7.88 13.28
CA PHE A 112 9.41 8.44 12.02
C PHE A 112 10.20 9.73 12.24
N ALA A 113 9.84 10.57 13.21
CA ALA A 113 10.64 11.73 13.58
C ALA A 113 12.05 11.34 14.08
N ALA A 114 12.15 10.30 14.90
CA ALA A 114 13.43 9.79 15.39
C ALA A 114 14.28 9.15 14.28
N LEU A 115 13.67 8.52 13.27
CA LEU A 115 14.37 8.01 12.09
C LEU A 115 14.94 9.13 11.21
N LYS A 116 14.30 10.30 11.17
CA LYS A 116 14.79 11.46 10.41
C LYS A 116 15.97 12.17 11.07
N SER A 117 16.05 12.13 12.40
CA SER A 117 17.19 12.69 13.14
C SER A 117 18.45 11.83 13.08
N THR A 118 18.38 10.65 12.45
CA THR A 118 19.51 9.72 12.23
C THR A 118 19.94 9.71 10.77
#